data_AF-A0A7S0AKK7-F1
#
_entry.id   AF-A0A7S0AKK7-F1
#
_cell.length_a   1.000
_cell.length_b   1.000
_cell.length_c   1.000
_cell.angle_alpha   90.00
_cell.angle_beta   90.00
_cell.angle_gamma   90.00
#
_symmetry.space_group_name_H-M   'P 1'
#
loop_
_entity.id
_entity.type
_entity.pdbx_description
1 polymer ?
#
loop_
_entity_poly.entity_id
_entity_poly.type
_entity_poly.pdbx_seq_one_letter_code
_entity_poly.pdbx_strand_id
1 'polypeptide(L)'
;VRLSFAAASLAALCVAASPAAAFVPNNQPSVRSSTPLGVTTTTLSETATSFDLDAYLMSKKGPIEAALEASIVSVGPQTEKICESMLYSLMAGGKRIRPVLCLAAAEMFGGTEEQSMPTAVALEMIHTMSLIHDDLPSMDNDDLRRGKPTNHVVY
;
A
#
# COMPACT_ATOMS: atom_id res chain seq x y z
N VAL A 1 40.98 24.28 -17.76
CA VAL A 1 41.17 22.84 -17.49
C VAL A 1 39.80 22.24 -17.23
N ARG A 2 39.36 21.33 -18.11
CA ARG A 2 38.01 20.73 -18.12
C ARG A 2 37.83 19.82 -16.90
N LEU A 3 36.71 19.91 -16.19
CA LEU A 3 36.15 18.77 -15.49
C LEU A 3 34.64 18.74 -15.69
N SER A 4 34.23 17.77 -16.50
CA SER A 4 32.86 17.34 -16.71
C SER A 4 32.33 16.70 -15.43
N PHE A 5 31.19 17.15 -14.93
CA PHE A 5 30.33 16.32 -14.09
C PHE A 5 28.98 16.15 -14.78
N ALA A 6 28.60 14.89 -14.85
CA ALA A 6 27.55 14.34 -15.68
C ALA A 6 26.18 14.95 -15.36
N ALA A 7 25.47 15.28 -16.43
CA ALA A 7 24.02 15.45 -16.43
C ALA A 7 23.37 14.13 -16.02
N ALA A 8 22.95 14.02 -14.76
CA ALA A 8 21.98 13.01 -14.35
C ALA A 8 20.61 13.48 -14.82
N SER A 9 20.14 12.81 -15.86
CA SER A 9 18.85 12.95 -16.52
C SER A 9 17.68 12.87 -15.53
N LEU A 10 17.22 14.01 -15.03
CA LEU A 10 15.90 14.17 -14.43
C LEU A 10 14.88 14.35 -15.58
N ALA A 11 14.55 13.25 -16.23
CA ALA A 11 13.48 13.20 -17.21
C ALA A 11 12.72 11.89 -17.06
N ALA A 12 11.39 12.01 -17.07
CA ALA A 12 10.38 10.95 -17.10
C ALA A 12 9.93 10.36 -15.75
N LEU A 13 9.14 11.14 -15.01
CA LEU A 13 7.84 10.63 -14.55
C LEU A 13 6.78 11.70 -14.82
N CYS A 14 6.44 11.81 -16.10
CA CYS A 14 5.32 12.62 -16.57
C CYS A 14 4.04 11.91 -16.10
N VAL A 15 3.40 12.45 -15.06
CA VAL A 15 2.04 12.06 -14.66
C VAL A 15 1.11 12.48 -15.80
N ALA A 16 0.92 11.58 -16.76
CA ALA A 16 -0.20 11.66 -17.68
C ALA A 16 -1.46 11.28 -16.89
N ALA A 17 -2.10 12.27 -16.29
CA ALA A 17 -3.46 12.16 -15.81
C ALA A 17 -4.37 11.81 -16.99
N SER A 18 -4.81 10.56 -17.08
CA SER A 18 -5.95 10.22 -17.95
C SER A 18 -7.24 10.73 -17.30
N PRO A 19 -8.16 11.32 -18.08
CA PRO A 19 -9.38 11.88 -17.54
C PRO A 19 -10.31 10.76 -17.08
N ALA A 20 -10.85 10.93 -15.87
CA ALA A 20 -11.92 10.11 -15.32
C ALA A 20 -13.10 10.04 -16.30
N ALA A 21 -13.41 8.83 -16.78
CA ALA A 21 -14.65 8.58 -17.50
C ALA A 21 -15.80 8.68 -16.49
N ALA A 22 -16.60 9.74 -16.62
CA ALA A 22 -17.82 9.94 -15.86
C ALA A 22 -18.81 8.80 -16.14
N PHE A 23 -19.07 7.97 -15.13
CA PHE A 23 -20.11 6.95 -15.16
C PHE A 23 -21.48 7.61 -14.92
N VAL A 24 -22.33 7.60 -15.94
CA VAL A 24 -23.73 8.05 -15.87
C VAL A 24 -24.64 6.82 -15.69
N PRO A 25 -25.41 6.69 -14.60
CA PRO A 25 -26.34 5.58 -14.44
C PRO A 25 -27.61 5.85 -15.26
N ASN A 26 -27.86 5.00 -16.28
CA ASN A 26 -29.11 5.02 -17.03
C ASN A 26 -30.17 4.22 -16.26
N ASN A 27 -31.16 4.93 -15.70
CA ASN A 27 -32.27 4.37 -14.94
C ASN A 27 -33.51 4.29 -15.84
N GLN A 28 -33.86 3.10 -16.34
CA GLN A 28 -35.15 2.85 -16.98
C GLN A 28 -35.89 1.72 -16.26
N PRO A 29 -37.15 1.93 -15.83
CA PRO A 29 -37.96 0.88 -15.23
C PRO A 29 -38.64 0.08 -16.35
N SER A 30 -38.24 -1.18 -16.55
CA SER A 30 -38.97 -2.09 -17.44
C SER A 30 -39.99 -2.90 -16.65
N VAL A 31 -41.26 -2.58 -16.83
CA VAL A 31 -42.44 -3.32 -16.36
C VAL A 31 -42.43 -4.73 -16.98
N ARG A 32 -42.63 -5.79 -16.17
CA ARG A 32 -42.93 -7.13 -16.70
C ARG A 32 -44.17 -7.71 -16.05
N SER A 33 -45.12 -7.99 -16.93
CA SER A 33 -46.36 -8.74 -16.77
C SER A 33 -46.11 -10.16 -16.24
N SER A 34 -47.00 -10.59 -15.34
CA SER A 34 -47.09 -11.92 -14.75
C SER A 34 -47.63 -12.97 -15.72
N THR A 35 -46.88 -14.04 -15.94
CA THR A 35 -47.42 -15.38 -16.25
C THR A 35 -46.48 -16.47 -15.73
N PRO A 36 -46.99 -17.62 -15.24
CA PRO A 36 -46.20 -18.60 -14.49
C PRO A 36 -45.71 -19.71 -15.42
N LEU A 37 -44.39 -19.93 -15.49
CA LEU A 37 -43.81 -21.13 -16.08
C LEU A 37 -42.87 -21.81 -15.06
N GLY A 38 -42.94 -23.14 -15.04
CA GLY A 38 -42.48 -24.03 -13.97
C GLY A 38 -41.11 -23.71 -13.37
N VAL A 39 -41.06 -23.73 -12.04
CA VAL A 39 -39.83 -23.77 -11.25
C VAL A 39 -39.19 -25.14 -11.45
N THR A 40 -38.34 -25.25 -12.46
CA THR A 40 -37.27 -26.23 -12.44
C THR A 40 -36.31 -25.77 -11.34
N THR A 41 -36.20 -26.53 -10.26
CA THR A 41 -35.17 -26.34 -9.24
C THR A 41 -33.82 -26.63 -9.87
N THR A 42 -33.29 -25.68 -10.63
CA THR A 42 -31.90 -25.67 -11.06
C THR A 42 -31.11 -25.28 -9.83
N THR A 43 -30.57 -26.28 -9.13
CA THR A 43 -29.54 -26.10 -8.12
C THR A 43 -28.34 -25.45 -8.79
N LEU A 44 -28.28 -24.12 -8.77
CA LEU A 44 -27.07 -23.38 -9.07
C LEU A 44 -26.09 -23.71 -7.95
N SER A 45 -25.20 -24.66 -8.25
CA SER A 45 -24.02 -24.96 -7.43
C SER A 45 -23.11 -23.74 -7.48
N GLU A 46 -23.33 -22.82 -6.57
CA GLU A 46 -22.46 -21.69 -6.30
C GLU A 46 -21.11 -22.24 -5.80
N THR A 47 -20.16 -22.41 -6.73
CA THR A 47 -18.78 -22.74 -6.38
C THR A 47 -18.19 -21.54 -5.67
N ALA A 48 -18.26 -21.53 -4.34
CA ALA A 48 -17.56 -20.56 -3.52
C ALA A 48 -16.07 -20.67 -3.82
N THR A 49 -15.51 -19.68 -4.51
CA THR A 49 -14.06 -19.57 -4.71
C THR A 49 -13.43 -19.27 -3.36
N SER A 50 -12.74 -20.26 -2.79
CA SER A 50 -11.98 -20.10 -1.56
C SER A 50 -10.83 -19.10 -1.79
N PHE A 51 -10.90 -17.94 -1.16
CA PHE A 51 -9.80 -16.96 -1.15
C PHE A 51 -8.94 -17.16 0.09
N ASP A 52 -7.65 -17.43 -0.12
CA ASP A 52 -6.66 -17.51 0.96
C ASP A 52 -6.02 -16.13 1.19
N LEU A 53 -6.47 -15.45 2.24
CA LEU A 53 -5.99 -14.13 2.61
C LEU A 53 -4.54 -14.16 3.08
N ASP A 54 -4.11 -15.19 3.80
CA ASP A 54 -2.76 -15.25 4.35
C ASP A 54 -1.74 -15.45 3.24
N ALA A 55 -2.02 -16.34 2.28
CA ALA A 55 -1.21 -16.50 1.08
C ALA A 55 -1.11 -15.20 0.26
N TYR A 56 -2.23 -14.47 0.14
CA TYR A 56 -2.26 -13.18 -0.56
C TYR A 56 -1.42 -12.11 0.14
N LEU A 57 -1.55 -11.97 1.47
CA LEU A 57 -0.73 -11.02 2.24
C LEU A 57 0.77 -11.36 2.14
N MET A 58 1.12 -12.64 2.17
CA MET A 58 2.52 -13.08 2.07
C MET A 58 3.12 -12.82 0.68
N SER A 59 2.36 -13.01 -0.40
CA SER A 59 2.86 -12.75 -1.76
C SER A 59 3.20 -11.28 -2.00
N LYS A 60 2.44 -10.36 -1.39
CA LYS A 60 2.64 -8.91 -1.54
C LYS A 60 3.69 -8.32 -0.60
N LYS A 61 3.96 -8.98 0.54
CA LYS A 61 4.84 -8.44 1.58
C LYS A 61 6.26 -8.16 1.09
N GLY A 62 6.88 -9.10 0.38
CA GLY A 62 8.25 -8.98 -0.10
C GLY A 62 8.49 -7.76 -1.00
N PRO A 63 7.70 -7.59 -2.08
CA PRO A 63 7.78 -6.40 -2.94
C PRO A 63 7.59 -5.08 -2.19
N ILE A 64 6.66 -5.03 -1.24
CA ILE A 64 6.40 -3.83 -0.43
C ILE A 64 7.61 -3.50 0.46
N GLU A 65 8.20 -4.50 1.14
CA GLU A 65 9.36 -4.28 2.01
C GLU A 65 10.59 -3.84 1.21
N ALA A 66 10.81 -4.41 0.03
CA ALA A 66 11.87 -3.96 -0.87
C ALA A 66 11.66 -2.51 -1.35
N ALA A 67 10.43 -2.13 -1.68
CA ALA A 67 10.11 -0.77 -2.09
C ALA A 67 10.26 0.24 -0.94
N LEU A 68 9.89 -0.14 0.28
CA LEU A 68 10.12 0.67 1.49
C LEU A 68 11.60 0.88 1.76
N GLU A 69 12.42 -0.16 1.69
CA GLU A 69 13.86 -0.05 1.91
C GLU A 69 14.52 0.85 0.86
N ALA A 70 14.16 0.67 -0.43
CA ALA A 70 14.68 1.50 -1.53
C ALA A 70 14.26 2.97 -1.44
N SER A 71 13.19 3.29 -0.71
CA SER A 71 12.65 4.65 -0.61
C SER A 71 13.33 5.52 0.45
N ILE A 72 14.08 4.92 1.39
CA ILE A 72 14.84 5.66 2.40
C ILE A 72 16.32 5.71 1.98
N VAL A 73 16.73 6.86 1.47
CA VAL A 73 18.11 7.09 1.00
C VAL A 73 18.69 8.30 1.73
N SER A 74 19.90 8.13 2.29
CA SER A 74 20.69 9.22 2.85
C SER A 74 21.07 10.20 1.72
N VAL A 75 20.60 11.44 1.81
CA VAL A 75 20.72 12.45 0.74
C VAL A 75 21.70 13.57 1.07
N GLY A 76 22.30 13.56 2.26
CA GLY A 76 23.23 14.60 2.66
C GLY A 76 24.03 14.29 3.91
N PRO A 77 25.01 15.16 4.23
CA PRO A 77 25.80 15.01 5.44
C PRO A 77 24.88 14.96 6.66
N GLN A 78 25.19 14.06 7.60
CA GLN A 78 24.48 13.87 8.87
C GLN A 78 23.05 13.30 8.77
N THR A 79 22.61 12.83 7.60
CA THR A 79 21.29 12.16 7.46
C THR A 79 21.31 10.65 7.76
N GLU A 80 22.49 10.07 7.98
CA GLU A 80 22.67 8.64 8.21
C GLU A 80 21.87 8.14 9.43
N LYS A 81 22.02 8.80 10.59
CA LYS A 81 21.37 8.36 11.83
C LYS A 81 19.84 8.44 11.75
N ILE A 82 19.30 9.46 11.09
CA ILE A 82 17.84 9.59 10.92
C ILE A 82 17.31 8.57 9.92
N CYS A 83 18.02 8.31 8.81
CA CYS A 83 17.64 7.25 7.87
C CYS A 83 17.68 5.87 8.54
N GLU A 84 18.70 5.60 9.36
CA GLU A 84 18.82 4.38 10.14
C GLU A 84 17.63 4.22 11.11
N SER A 85 17.28 5.27 11.86
CA SER A 85 16.16 5.20 12.81
C SER A 85 14.81 5.02 12.11
N MET A 86 14.61 5.65 10.94
CA MET A 86 13.42 5.45 10.12
C MET A 86 13.33 4.00 9.62
N LEU A 87 14.42 3.47 9.07
CA LEU A 87 14.48 2.09 8.59
C LEU A 87 14.25 1.09 9.73
N TYR A 88 14.81 1.33 10.92
CA TYR A 88 14.61 0.50 12.10
C TYR A 88 13.11 0.31 12.40
N SER A 89 12.35 1.41 12.48
CA SER A 89 10.91 1.36 12.76
C SER A 89 10.11 0.78 11.59
N LEU A 90 10.46 1.14 10.36
CA LEU A 90 9.78 0.63 9.16
C LEU A 90 9.96 -0.89 9.01
N MET A 91 11.13 -1.42 9.36
CA MET A 91 11.49 -2.83 9.27
C MET A 91 11.30 -3.59 10.60
N ALA A 92 10.65 -2.98 11.59
CA ALA A 92 10.26 -3.65 12.84
C ALA A 92 9.21 -4.78 12.64
N GLY A 93 8.76 -5.00 11.40
CA GLY A 93 7.87 -6.09 10.99
C GLY A 93 6.45 -5.61 10.76
N GLY A 94 5.48 -6.53 10.82
CA GLY A 94 4.06 -6.25 10.61
C GLY A 94 3.43 -7.08 9.49
N LYS A 95 2.10 -7.00 9.41
CA LYS A 95 1.30 -7.70 8.39
C LYS A 95 1.20 -6.93 7.07
N ARG A 96 1.65 -5.67 7.05
CA ARG A 96 1.57 -4.78 5.87
C ARG A 96 0.15 -4.68 5.28
N ILE A 97 -0.88 -4.71 6.13
CA ILE A 97 -2.28 -4.73 5.68
C ILE A 97 -2.61 -3.47 4.85
N ARG A 98 -2.15 -2.29 5.28
CA ARG A 98 -2.46 -1.01 4.63
C ARG A 98 -1.93 -0.93 3.19
N PRO A 99 -0.64 -1.18 2.92
CA PRO A 99 -0.16 -1.18 1.54
C PRO A 99 -0.82 -2.28 0.71
N VAL A 100 -1.07 -3.48 1.27
CA VAL A 100 -1.75 -4.55 0.51
C VAL A 100 -3.18 -4.15 0.12
N LEU A 101 -3.93 -3.52 1.01
CA LEU A 101 -5.27 -3.00 0.69
C LEU A 101 -5.22 -1.91 -0.39
N CYS A 102 -4.19 -1.06 -0.39
CA CYS A 102 -3.99 -0.07 -1.44
C CYS A 102 -3.75 -0.71 -2.81
N LEU A 103 -2.88 -1.73 -2.87
CA LEU A 103 -2.60 -2.46 -4.11
C LEU A 103 -3.86 -3.19 -4.60
N ALA A 104 -4.55 -3.91 -3.72
CA ALA A 104 -5.78 -4.62 -4.05
C ALA A 104 -6.89 -3.68 -4.57
N ALA A 105 -7.03 -2.50 -3.97
CA ALA A 105 -7.97 -1.50 -4.44
C ALA A 105 -7.59 -0.99 -5.84
N ALA A 106 -6.31 -0.72 -6.10
CA ALA A 106 -5.85 -0.31 -7.42
C ALA A 106 -6.12 -1.39 -8.49
N GLU A 107 -5.80 -2.65 -8.18
CA GLU A 107 -6.09 -3.80 -9.04
C GLU A 107 -7.59 -3.92 -9.37
N MET A 108 -8.46 -3.71 -8.38
CA MET A 108 -9.92 -3.75 -8.56
C MET A 108 -10.42 -2.72 -9.59
N PHE A 109 -9.75 -1.58 -9.73
CA PHE A 109 -10.08 -0.54 -10.70
C PHE A 109 -9.26 -0.63 -12.00
N GLY A 110 -8.50 -1.72 -12.20
CA GLY A 110 -7.69 -1.95 -13.39
C GLY A 110 -6.34 -1.24 -13.41
N GLY A 111 -5.87 -0.72 -12.27
CA GLY A 111 -4.50 -0.25 -12.09
C GLY A 111 -3.53 -1.40 -11.87
N THR A 112 -2.24 -1.17 -12.10
CA THR A 112 -1.20 -2.17 -11.83
C THR A 112 -0.56 -1.96 -10.45
N GLU A 113 0.08 -3.00 -9.94
CA GLU A 113 0.85 -2.92 -8.70
C GLU A 113 1.96 -1.88 -8.79
N GLU A 114 2.67 -1.80 -9.92
CA GLU A 114 3.76 -0.86 -10.12
C GLU A 114 3.29 0.60 -10.05
N GLN A 115 2.10 0.88 -10.58
CA GLN A 115 1.51 2.22 -10.53
C GLN A 115 1.08 2.62 -9.12
N SER A 116 0.64 1.65 -8.32
CA SER A 116 0.10 1.88 -6.97
C SER A 116 1.12 1.68 -5.85
N MET A 117 2.28 1.08 -6.14
CA MET A 117 3.35 0.84 -5.18
C MET A 117 3.83 2.12 -4.46
N PRO A 118 4.06 3.27 -5.14
CA PRO A 118 4.47 4.49 -4.45
C PRO A 118 3.45 4.97 -3.42
N THR A 119 2.16 4.84 -3.73
CA THR A 119 1.06 5.20 -2.81
C THR A 119 1.00 4.22 -1.64
N ALA A 120 1.13 2.92 -1.90
CA ALA A 120 1.16 1.89 -0.87
C ALA A 120 2.32 2.11 0.12
N VAL A 121 3.52 2.40 -0.40
CA VAL A 121 4.71 2.72 0.40
C VAL A 121 4.49 3.97 1.24
N ALA A 122 3.96 5.05 0.65
CA ALA A 122 3.67 6.29 1.37
C ALA A 122 2.68 6.09 2.53
N LEU A 123 1.65 5.25 2.35
CA LEU A 123 0.71 4.92 3.41
C LEU A 123 1.37 4.20 4.59
N GLU A 124 2.29 3.28 4.32
CA GLU A 124 3.02 2.56 5.38
C GLU A 124 4.04 3.46 6.09
N MET A 125 4.64 4.43 5.37
CA MET A 125 5.49 5.45 5.99
C MET A 125 4.71 6.33 6.97
N ILE A 126 3.55 6.84 6.54
CA ILE A 126 2.69 7.67 7.39
C ILE A 126 2.20 6.86 8.59
N HIS A 127 1.84 5.59 8.38
CA HIS A 127 1.50 4.69 9.47
C HIS A 127 2.63 4.56 10.49
N THR A 128 3.85 4.30 10.01
CA THR A 128 4.98 4.04 10.89
C THR A 128 5.37 5.30 11.65
N MET A 129 5.27 6.48 11.02
CA MET A 129 5.47 7.76 11.71
C MET A 129 4.49 7.93 12.88
N SER A 130 3.20 7.59 12.69
CA SER A 130 2.23 7.70 13.78
C SER A 130 2.62 6.81 14.96
N LEU A 131 3.04 5.57 14.69
CA LEU A 131 3.48 4.64 15.75
C LEU A 131 4.69 5.17 16.53
N ILE A 132 5.67 5.76 15.82
CA ILE A 132 6.85 6.35 16.48
C ILE A 132 6.42 7.46 17.45
N HIS A 133 5.45 8.29 17.06
CA HIS A 133 4.96 9.38 17.90
C HIS A 133 4.10 8.88 19.06
N ASP A 134 3.25 7.87 18.83
CA ASP A 134 2.42 7.24 19.85
C ASP A 134 3.29 6.60 20.95
N ASP A 135 4.40 5.95 20.56
CA ASP A 135 5.30 5.28 21.51
C ASP A 135 6.06 6.27 22.43
N LEU A 136 6.07 7.58 22.16
CA LEU A 136 6.85 8.56 22.94
C LEU A 136 6.42 8.65 24.42
N PRO A 137 7.33 9.04 25.34
CA PRO A 137 7.02 9.19 26.77
C PRO A 137 5.89 10.16 27.09
N SER A 138 5.64 11.11 26.20
CA SER A 138 4.56 12.09 26.32
C SER A 138 3.19 11.58 25.86
N MET A 139 3.15 10.43 25.19
CA MET A 139 1.92 9.76 24.74
C MET A 139 1.77 8.42 25.47
N ASP A 140 2.08 7.29 24.85
CA ASP A 140 1.85 5.98 25.45
C ASP A 140 3.02 5.50 26.32
N ASN A 141 4.22 6.07 26.13
CA ASN A 141 5.44 5.65 26.84
C ASN A 141 5.69 4.13 26.72
N ASP A 142 5.52 3.60 25.50
CA ASP A 142 5.74 2.19 25.19
C ASP A 142 7.25 1.94 25.03
N ASP A 143 7.85 1.12 25.89
CA ASP A 143 9.27 0.73 25.73
C ASP A 143 9.47 -0.35 24.65
N LEU A 144 8.42 -1.12 24.36
CA LEU A 144 8.46 -2.27 23.45
C LEU A 144 7.28 -2.28 22.48
N ARG A 145 7.57 -2.54 21.20
CA ARG A 145 6.57 -2.77 20.15
C ARG A 145 6.90 -4.03 19.36
N ARG A 146 5.96 -4.97 19.31
CA ARG A 146 6.10 -6.28 18.62
C ARG A 146 7.34 -7.06 19.06
N GLY A 147 7.69 -6.96 20.36
CA GLY A 147 8.86 -7.63 20.94
C GLY A 147 10.20 -6.97 20.63
N LYS A 148 10.22 -5.78 20.00
CA LYS A 148 11.41 -4.97 19.77
C LYS A 148 11.34 -3.66 20.58
N PRO A 149 12.46 -3.08 21.03
CA PRO A 149 12.48 -1.75 21.63
C PRO A 149 11.87 -0.69 20.69
N THR A 150 11.09 0.24 21.23
CA THR A 150 10.53 1.35 20.43
C THR A 150 11.62 2.33 20.01
N ASN A 151 11.33 3.17 19.03
CA ASN A 151 12.34 4.02 18.39
C ASN A 151 13.07 4.93 19.40
N HIS A 152 12.33 5.56 20.30
CA HIS A 152 12.86 6.50 21.30
C HIS A 152 13.66 5.82 22.42
N VAL A 153 13.55 4.49 22.57
CA VAL A 153 14.37 3.70 23.49
C VAL A 153 15.72 3.35 22.87
N VAL A 154 15.77 3.20 21.53
CA VAL A 154 17.00 2.85 20.79
C VAL A 154 17.82 4.09 20.42
N TYR A 155 17.16 5.18 20.00
CA TYR A 155 17.79 6.36 19.38
C TYR A 155 17.59 7.63 20.21
#